data_AF-A0A0E3PJB7-F1
#
_entry.id   AF-A0A0E3PJB7-F1
#
_cell.length_a   1.000
_cell.length_b   1.000
_cell.length_c   1.000
_cell.angle_alpha   90.00
_cell.angle_beta   90.00
_cell.angle_gamma   90.00
#
_symmetry.space_group_name_H-M   'P 1'
#
loop_
_entity.id
_entity.type
_entity.pdbx_description
1 polymer ?
#
loop_
_entity_poly.entity_id
_entity_poly.type
_entity_poly.pdbx_seq_one_letter_code
_entity_poly.pdbx_strand_id
1 'polypeptide(L)'
;MPAHILITYQPNAQVMHILAADIGTGTQDILLFDSAKEVENSLIMIMPAPTRVTAERVRRVTKAGKALVLTGTIMGGGPSAWAVRAHLKARLPVYATEDAALTIHDNLERVKAFGVRIVSKEEAKKLAGSGEALEVVMQDFDPCAASCALSNFEVRMPENYAVAVQDHGNAPDKSNRVYRFELLKELIENGGKLENFVFLPEEIPQAFTRMKAQADSLLKSTTVLKTRAVFMDTGPAAVFGALVDPAAVQPAIVVNIGNGHTLGALVNENRITAIFEHHSSLMDPEKLQDYIIRLADGVLGFEEVFDDGGHGAYIKEACGFEQVHSIMVTGPKREMLEKLQDLEIRQEISKKLHFAAPFGSMMLSGCFGLLAGFLEKYPEPSIKLINH
;
A
#
# COMPACT_ATOMS: atom_id res chain seq x y z
N MET A 1 -18.50 1.90 -25.96
CA MET A 1 -19.53 1.12 -25.25
C MET A 1 -19.08 0.99 -23.80
N PRO A 2 -19.97 0.89 -22.80
CA PRO A 2 -19.55 0.56 -21.44
C PRO A 2 -18.86 -0.81 -21.46
N ALA A 3 -17.64 -0.89 -20.92
CA ALA A 3 -16.83 -2.09 -20.96
C ALA A 3 -17.21 -3.02 -19.79
N HIS A 4 -18.16 -3.92 -20.02
CA HIS A 4 -18.53 -4.93 -19.02
C HIS A 4 -17.34 -5.83 -18.70
N ILE A 5 -16.98 -5.91 -17.42
CA ILE A 5 -16.05 -6.91 -16.89
C ILE A 5 -16.62 -8.30 -17.18
N LEU A 6 -15.93 -9.05 -18.04
CA LEU A 6 -16.34 -10.38 -18.47
C LEU A 6 -15.52 -11.45 -17.73
N ILE A 7 -15.94 -11.75 -16.50
CA ILE A 7 -15.55 -12.99 -15.83
C ILE A 7 -16.36 -14.12 -16.45
N THR A 8 -15.71 -14.93 -17.27
CA THR A 8 -16.38 -16.00 -18.04
C THR A 8 -16.21 -17.33 -17.33
N TYR A 9 -17.18 -17.67 -16.47
CA TYR A 9 -17.20 -18.95 -15.77
C TYR A 9 -17.08 -20.13 -16.74
N GLN A 10 -15.98 -20.87 -16.66
CA GLN A 10 -15.78 -22.12 -17.40
C GLN A 10 -15.67 -23.30 -16.42
N PRO A 11 -16.51 -24.36 -16.54
CA PRO A 11 -16.52 -25.49 -15.61
C PRO A 11 -15.22 -26.28 -15.44
N ASN A 12 -14.21 -26.04 -16.28
CA ASN A 12 -12.90 -26.71 -16.27
C ASN A 12 -11.74 -25.80 -15.85
N ALA A 13 -11.99 -24.53 -15.51
CA ALA A 13 -10.95 -23.64 -14.98
C ALA A 13 -10.45 -24.15 -13.62
N GLN A 14 -9.15 -24.01 -13.33
CA GLN A 14 -8.63 -24.39 -12.02
C GLN A 14 -9.10 -23.37 -10.99
N VAL A 15 -9.82 -23.82 -9.95
CA VAL A 15 -10.30 -22.93 -8.88
C VAL A 15 -9.11 -22.31 -8.17
N MET A 16 -9.04 -20.97 -8.17
CA MET A 16 -7.99 -20.19 -7.53
C MET A 16 -8.57 -19.41 -6.35
N HIS A 17 -8.09 -19.73 -5.15
CA HIS A 17 -8.24 -18.89 -3.97
C HIS A 17 -7.02 -17.99 -3.83
N ILE A 18 -7.24 -16.68 -3.80
CA ILE A 18 -6.17 -15.67 -3.72
C ILE A 18 -6.48 -14.74 -2.54
N LEU A 19 -5.52 -14.56 -1.63
CA LEU A 19 -5.59 -13.50 -0.63
C LEU A 19 -4.82 -12.26 -1.12
N ALA A 20 -5.55 -11.19 -1.40
CA ALA A 20 -4.99 -9.86 -1.63
C ALA A 20 -5.02 -9.05 -0.33
N ALA A 21 -3.91 -8.41 0.04
CA ALA A 21 -3.78 -7.58 1.22
C ALA A 21 -3.06 -6.26 0.92
N ASP A 22 -3.76 -5.13 0.98
CA ASP A 22 -3.18 -3.79 0.89
C ASP A 22 -2.88 -3.23 2.30
N ILE A 23 -1.64 -2.80 2.53
CA ILE A 23 -1.12 -2.48 3.87
C ILE A 23 -0.72 -1.00 3.97
N GLY A 24 -1.75 -0.17 4.06
CA GLY A 24 -1.65 1.27 4.27
C GLY A 24 -1.23 1.68 5.69
N THR A 25 -1.17 2.99 5.93
CA THR A 25 -0.73 3.57 7.21
C THR A 25 -1.78 3.49 8.33
N GLY A 26 -3.06 3.32 7.97
CA GLY A 26 -4.21 3.38 8.89
C GLY A 26 -4.97 2.06 8.99
N THR A 27 -5.24 1.44 7.85
CA THR A 27 -5.86 0.12 7.68
C THR A 27 -4.86 -0.87 7.08
N GLN A 28 -5.12 -2.16 7.27
CA GLN A 28 -4.77 -3.21 6.32
C GLN A 28 -6.08 -3.79 5.80
N ASP A 29 -6.21 -3.84 4.49
CA ASP A 29 -7.46 -4.13 3.81
C ASP A 29 -7.24 -5.47 3.08
N ILE A 30 -8.04 -6.48 3.42
CA ILE A 30 -7.81 -7.88 3.02
C ILE A 30 -9.03 -8.42 2.27
N LEU A 31 -8.77 -9.04 1.12
CA LEU A 31 -9.74 -9.67 0.22
C LEU A 31 -9.34 -11.14 0.01
N LEU A 32 -10.25 -12.08 0.29
CA LEU A 32 -10.12 -13.47 -0.14
C LEU A 32 -11.02 -13.71 -1.35
N PHE A 33 -10.42 -13.69 -2.53
CA PHE A 33 -11.07 -13.98 -3.81
C PHE A 33 -11.16 -15.49 -4.07
N ASP A 34 -12.22 -15.91 -4.78
CA ASP A 34 -12.52 -17.27 -5.16
C ASP A 34 -13.02 -17.31 -6.61
N SER A 35 -12.20 -17.82 -7.54
CA SER A 35 -12.52 -17.78 -8.98
C SER A 35 -13.72 -18.64 -9.41
N ALA A 36 -14.31 -19.41 -8.50
CA ALA A 36 -15.54 -20.17 -8.74
C ALA A 36 -16.83 -19.39 -8.41
N LYS A 37 -16.74 -18.09 -8.06
CA LYS A 37 -17.86 -17.25 -7.59
C LYS A 37 -17.82 -15.85 -8.20
N GLU A 38 -18.96 -15.16 -8.16
CA GLU A 38 -19.01 -13.70 -8.41
C GLU A 38 -18.13 -12.96 -7.39
N VAL A 39 -17.45 -11.89 -7.82
CA VAL A 39 -16.44 -11.17 -7.01
C VAL A 39 -17.02 -10.60 -5.72
N GLU A 40 -18.28 -10.18 -5.76
CA GLU A 40 -19.07 -9.66 -4.64
C GLU A 40 -19.25 -10.67 -3.49
N ASN A 41 -19.03 -11.98 -3.74
CA ASN A 41 -19.05 -13.03 -2.72
C ASN A 41 -17.66 -13.31 -2.09
N SER A 42 -16.64 -12.53 -2.45
CA SER A 42 -15.31 -12.61 -1.84
C SER A 42 -15.35 -12.18 -0.37
N LEU A 43 -14.50 -12.75 0.49
CA LEU A 43 -14.49 -12.40 1.91
C LEU A 43 -13.61 -11.18 2.17
N ILE A 44 -14.05 -10.31 3.08
CA ILE A 44 -13.47 -8.98 3.29
C ILE A 44 -13.12 -8.78 4.77
N MET A 45 -11.91 -8.30 5.05
CA MET A 45 -11.51 -7.84 6.39
C MET A 45 -10.81 -6.48 6.31
N ILE A 46 -11.42 -5.46 6.91
CA ILE A 46 -10.89 -4.08 7.01
C ILE A 46 -10.36 -3.91 8.44
N MET A 47 -9.04 -4.05 8.61
CA MET A 47 -8.40 -4.20 9.93
C MET A 47 -7.45 -3.04 10.24
N PRO A 48 -7.09 -2.78 11.51
CA PRO A 48 -6.10 -1.75 11.84
C PRO A 48 -4.73 -2.06 11.21
N ALA A 49 -4.06 -1.05 10.65
CA ALA A 49 -2.74 -1.23 10.04
C ALA A 49 -1.72 -1.86 11.00
N PRO A 50 -0.77 -2.68 10.50
CA PRO A 50 0.21 -3.37 11.34
C PRO A 50 1.04 -2.39 12.17
N THR A 51 1.37 -1.24 11.58
CA THR A 51 2.07 -0.12 12.25
C THR A 51 1.35 0.32 13.54
N ARG A 52 0.01 0.32 13.54
CA ARG A 52 -0.85 0.68 14.67
C ARG A 52 -0.98 -0.46 15.67
N VAL A 53 -1.13 -1.70 15.20
CA VAL A 53 -1.16 -2.90 16.06
C VAL A 53 0.16 -3.02 16.83
N THR A 54 1.29 -2.84 16.16
CA THR A 54 2.63 -2.75 16.74
C THR A 54 2.78 -1.56 17.69
N ALA A 55 2.23 -0.38 17.36
CA ALA A 55 2.20 0.75 18.28
C ALA A 55 1.46 0.42 19.60
N GLU A 56 0.32 -0.28 19.55
CA GLU A 56 -0.42 -0.72 20.75
C GLU A 56 0.25 -1.90 21.49
N ARG A 57 1.02 -2.75 20.79
CA ARG A 57 1.92 -3.72 21.45
C ARG A 57 3.00 -2.97 22.25
N VAL A 58 3.72 -2.02 21.64
CA VAL A 58 4.74 -1.19 22.30
C VAL A 58 4.17 -0.35 23.45
N ARG A 59 3.01 0.31 23.27
CA ARG A 59 2.35 1.10 24.33
C ARG A 59 2.01 0.27 25.57
N ARG A 60 1.63 -1.00 25.40
CA ARG A 60 1.42 -1.94 26.53
C ARG A 60 2.72 -2.28 27.25
N VAL A 61 3.82 -2.50 26.54
CA VAL A 61 5.15 -2.71 27.15
C VAL A 61 5.59 -1.47 27.93
N THR A 62 5.42 -0.27 27.36
CA THR A 62 5.70 1.01 28.05
C THR A 62 4.86 1.16 29.33
N LYS A 63 3.55 0.87 29.28
CA LYS A 63 2.66 0.95 30.44
C LYS A 63 3.01 -0.07 31.53
N ALA A 64 3.60 -1.21 31.16
CA ALA A 64 4.10 -2.21 32.10
C ALA A 64 5.46 -1.85 32.74
N GLY A 65 6.11 -0.75 32.33
CA GLY A 65 7.43 -0.35 32.85
C GLY A 65 8.55 -1.34 32.50
N LYS A 66 8.35 -2.18 31.48
CA LYS A 66 9.29 -3.22 31.06
C LYS A 66 10.20 -2.71 29.94
N ALA A 67 11.38 -3.33 29.78
CA ALA A 67 12.18 -3.16 28.58
C ALA A 67 11.46 -3.76 27.36
N LEU A 68 11.79 -3.25 26.17
CA LEU A 68 11.26 -3.66 24.89
C LEU A 68 12.34 -4.36 24.08
N VAL A 69 12.03 -5.51 23.46
CA VAL A 69 12.88 -6.11 22.43
C VAL A 69 12.10 -6.23 21.12
N LEU A 70 12.66 -5.66 20.06
CA LEU A 70 12.08 -5.65 18.72
C LEU A 70 12.73 -6.73 17.86
N THR A 71 11.90 -7.58 17.26
CA THR A 71 12.31 -8.71 16.42
C THR A 71 11.48 -8.73 15.13
N GLY A 72 11.63 -9.74 14.28
CA GLY A 72 10.94 -9.80 12.99
C GLY A 72 11.77 -9.18 11.87
N THR A 73 11.15 -8.31 11.06
CA THR A 73 11.67 -7.81 9.79
C THR A 73 11.38 -6.31 9.61
N ILE A 74 11.79 -5.74 8.46
CA ILE A 74 11.45 -4.35 8.08
C ILE A 74 9.95 -4.29 7.81
N MET A 75 9.26 -3.30 8.39
CA MET A 75 7.83 -3.06 8.19
C MET A 75 7.52 -1.56 8.05
N GLY A 76 6.24 -1.20 7.96
CA GLY A 76 5.80 0.19 8.00
C GLY A 76 6.23 0.92 9.29
N GLY A 77 6.88 2.08 9.11
CA GLY A 77 7.20 3.02 10.18
C GLY A 77 5.97 3.80 10.68
N GLY A 78 6.16 5.11 10.94
CA GLY A 78 5.08 5.96 11.43
C GLY A 78 4.62 5.56 12.84
N PRO A 79 3.36 5.16 13.08
CA PRO A 79 2.84 4.86 14.42
C PRO A 79 3.70 3.91 15.27
N SER A 80 4.29 2.88 14.64
CA SER A 80 5.20 1.92 15.27
C SER A 80 6.45 2.61 15.82
N ALA A 81 7.22 3.27 14.95
CA ALA A 81 8.42 4.03 15.30
C ALA A 81 8.13 5.18 16.28
N TRP A 82 6.96 5.82 16.21
CA TRP A 82 6.54 6.85 17.16
C TRP A 82 6.32 6.28 18.56
N ALA A 83 5.74 5.10 18.69
CA ALA A 83 5.58 4.41 19.97
C ALA A 83 6.93 4.00 20.56
N VAL A 84 7.88 3.53 19.74
CA VAL A 84 9.26 3.22 20.19
C VAL A 84 9.98 4.48 20.67
N ARG A 85 9.88 5.61 19.94
CA ARG A 85 10.42 6.90 20.40
C ARG A 85 9.76 7.42 21.68
N ALA A 86 8.49 7.10 21.93
CA ALA A 86 7.82 7.40 23.20
C ALA A 86 8.33 6.51 24.36
N HIS A 87 8.59 5.23 24.10
CA HIS A 87 9.18 4.29 25.05
C HIS A 87 10.58 4.75 25.51
N LEU A 88 11.43 5.18 24.56
CA LEU A 88 12.75 5.76 24.84
C LEU A 88 12.65 7.05 25.67
N LYS A 89 11.68 7.93 25.36
CA LYS A 89 11.40 9.13 26.17
C LYS A 89 10.95 8.83 27.59
N ALA A 90 10.32 7.67 27.83
CA ALA A 90 10.01 7.16 29.17
C ALA A 90 11.22 6.57 29.91
N ARG A 91 12.43 6.65 29.32
CA ARG A 91 13.70 6.12 29.85
C ARG A 91 13.73 4.60 30.03
N LEU A 92 12.88 3.87 29.33
CA LEU A 92 12.86 2.41 29.32
C LEU A 92 13.79 1.86 28.22
N PRO A 93 14.51 0.73 28.43
CA PRO A 93 15.45 0.20 27.45
C PRO A 93 14.74 -0.38 26.21
N VAL A 94 15.26 -0.04 25.02
CA VAL A 94 14.88 -0.70 23.76
C VAL A 94 16.06 -1.48 23.20
N TYR A 95 15.84 -2.75 22.90
CA TYR A 95 16.70 -3.61 22.10
C TYR A 95 16.04 -3.87 20.76
N ALA A 96 16.83 -4.08 19.70
CA ALA A 96 16.30 -4.44 18.37
C ALA A 96 17.26 -5.34 17.59
N THR A 97 16.74 -6.35 16.89
CA THR A 97 17.50 -7.02 15.83
C THR A 97 17.61 -6.11 14.61
N GLU A 98 18.68 -6.23 13.82
CA GLU A 98 18.99 -5.31 12.71
C GLU A 98 17.81 -5.06 11.74
N ASP A 99 17.20 -6.12 11.20
CA ASP A 99 16.04 -6.06 10.31
C ASP A 99 14.86 -5.25 10.92
N ALA A 100 14.62 -5.43 12.22
CA ALA A 100 13.55 -4.76 12.95
C ALA A 100 13.89 -3.29 13.27
N ALA A 101 15.19 -2.99 13.49
CA ALA A 101 15.69 -1.65 13.77
C ALA A 101 15.53 -0.70 12.58
N LEU A 102 15.68 -1.21 11.34
CA LEU A 102 15.53 -0.42 10.11
C LEU A 102 14.12 0.18 9.94
N THR A 103 13.07 -0.43 10.53
CA THR A 103 11.72 0.17 10.60
C THR A 103 11.69 1.53 11.31
N ILE A 104 12.64 1.79 12.21
CA ILE A 104 12.74 3.05 12.96
C ILE A 104 13.43 4.13 12.12
N HIS A 105 14.48 3.73 11.38
CA HIS A 105 15.16 4.50 10.34
C HIS A 105 16.11 3.59 9.55
N ASP A 106 16.17 3.76 8.23
CA ASP A 106 17.09 3.18 7.23
C ASP A 106 18.59 3.21 7.59
N ASN A 107 18.99 3.99 8.59
CA ASN A 107 20.37 4.18 8.98
C ASN A 107 20.57 3.74 10.44
N LEU A 108 21.26 2.61 10.64
CA LEU A 108 21.44 1.97 11.94
C LEU A 108 22.18 2.86 12.96
N GLU A 109 23.07 3.75 12.52
CA GLU A 109 23.74 4.70 13.43
C GLU A 109 22.77 5.78 13.94
N ARG A 110 21.80 6.21 13.12
CA ARG A 110 20.69 7.07 13.60
C ARG A 110 19.79 6.32 14.58
N VAL A 111 19.53 5.03 14.36
CA VAL A 111 18.73 4.20 15.28
C VAL A 111 19.45 4.00 16.63
N LYS A 112 20.77 3.73 16.61
CA LYS A 112 21.64 3.72 17.80
C LYS A 112 21.63 5.07 18.52
N ALA A 113 21.73 6.18 17.77
CA ALA A 113 21.70 7.54 18.33
C ALA A 113 20.36 7.92 18.99
N PHE A 114 19.24 7.28 18.62
CA PHE A 114 17.98 7.41 19.36
C PHE A 114 17.98 6.67 20.72
N GLY A 115 18.99 5.85 21.00
CA GLY A 115 19.12 5.05 22.23
C GLY A 115 18.71 3.58 22.10
N VAL A 116 18.45 3.09 20.88
CA VAL A 116 18.14 1.68 20.62
C VAL A 116 19.43 0.85 20.62
N ARG A 117 19.43 -0.26 21.37
CA ARG A 117 20.54 -1.22 21.40
C ARG A 117 20.35 -2.28 20.33
N ILE A 118 21.19 -2.27 19.30
CA ILE A 118 21.18 -3.33 18.28
C ILE A 118 21.74 -4.62 18.90
N VAL A 119 21.06 -5.75 18.70
CA VAL A 119 21.39 -7.07 19.27
C VAL A 119 21.26 -8.18 18.22
N SER A 120 21.96 -9.30 18.43
CA SER A 120 21.78 -10.51 17.62
C SER A 120 20.40 -11.15 17.84
N LYS A 121 20.00 -12.03 16.91
CA LYS A 121 18.74 -12.79 17.00
C LYS A 121 18.75 -13.76 18.18
N GLU A 122 19.94 -14.20 18.59
CA GLU A 122 20.21 -15.08 19.73
C GLU A 122 20.11 -14.31 21.06
N GLU A 123 20.60 -13.08 21.13
CA GLU A 123 20.44 -12.20 22.29
C GLU A 123 18.99 -11.72 22.46
N ALA A 124 18.31 -11.37 21.37
CA ALA A 124 16.91 -11.00 21.40
C ALA A 124 16.03 -12.14 21.99
N LYS A 125 16.26 -13.39 21.54
CA LYS A 125 15.60 -14.58 22.11
C LYS A 125 15.89 -14.79 23.60
N LYS A 126 17.12 -14.50 24.07
CA LYS A 126 17.47 -14.57 25.49
C LYS A 126 16.74 -13.50 26.32
N LEU A 127 16.72 -12.25 25.85
CA LEU A 127 16.06 -11.11 26.50
C LEU A 127 14.53 -11.30 26.62
N ALA A 128 13.90 -11.89 25.60
CA ALA A 128 12.50 -12.28 25.63
C ALA A 128 12.26 -13.49 26.56
N GLY A 129 13.09 -14.54 26.42
CA GLY A 129 12.97 -15.78 27.18
C GLY A 129 13.22 -15.66 28.69
N SER A 130 13.99 -14.66 29.13
CA SER A 130 14.20 -14.38 30.57
C SER A 130 13.10 -13.50 31.19
N GLY A 131 12.24 -12.86 30.38
CA GLY A 131 11.22 -11.90 30.86
C GLY A 131 11.79 -10.55 31.32
N GLU A 132 13.07 -10.29 31.04
CA GLU A 132 13.72 -8.98 31.22
C GLU A 132 13.15 -7.94 30.26
N ALA A 133 12.96 -8.31 28.99
CA ALA A 133 12.29 -7.52 27.97
C ALA A 133 11.04 -8.23 27.47
N LEU A 134 10.03 -7.46 27.05
CA LEU A 134 8.87 -7.99 26.34
C LEU A 134 9.08 -7.84 24.84
N GLU A 135 8.85 -8.92 24.10
CA GLU A 135 9.01 -8.98 22.65
C GLU A 135 7.86 -8.29 21.92
N VAL A 136 8.19 -7.53 20.87
CA VAL A 136 7.25 -7.08 19.85
C VAL A 136 7.84 -7.38 18.47
N VAL A 137 7.22 -8.35 17.79
CA VAL A 137 7.55 -8.70 16.41
C VAL A 137 7.09 -7.59 15.46
N MET A 138 8.02 -7.14 14.63
CA MET A 138 7.86 -6.18 13.55
C MET A 138 7.62 -6.93 12.24
N GLN A 139 6.46 -6.77 11.63
CA GLN A 139 6.10 -7.27 10.31
C GLN A 139 4.89 -6.49 9.79
N ASP A 140 4.73 -6.40 8.47
CA ASP A 140 3.52 -5.82 7.89
C ASP A 140 2.40 -6.88 7.85
N PHE A 141 2.46 -7.85 6.93
CA PHE A 141 1.46 -8.91 6.91
C PHE A 141 1.72 -9.97 7.98
N ASP A 142 0.64 -10.48 8.58
CA ASP A 142 0.66 -11.55 9.58
C ASP A 142 -0.23 -12.72 9.10
N PRO A 143 0.34 -13.66 8.32
CA PRO A 143 -0.40 -14.82 7.79
C PRO A 143 -1.00 -15.71 8.89
N CYS A 144 -0.40 -15.72 10.08
CA CYS A 144 -0.93 -16.46 11.22
C CYS A 144 -2.20 -15.79 11.76
N ALA A 145 -2.17 -14.48 12.00
CA ALA A 145 -3.35 -13.72 12.42
C ALA A 145 -4.48 -13.77 11.38
N ALA A 146 -4.16 -13.67 10.09
CA ALA A 146 -5.14 -13.81 9.00
C ALA A 146 -5.77 -15.22 8.97
N SER A 147 -4.95 -16.28 9.06
CA SER A 147 -5.42 -17.67 9.13
C SER A 147 -6.29 -17.92 10.37
N CYS A 148 -5.92 -17.37 11.53
CA CYS A 148 -6.74 -17.44 12.74
C CYS A 148 -8.06 -16.66 12.64
N ALA A 149 -8.11 -15.55 11.91
CA ALA A 149 -9.35 -14.82 11.67
C ALA A 149 -10.30 -15.63 10.76
N LEU A 150 -9.77 -16.18 9.66
CA LEU A 150 -10.52 -17.00 8.71
C LEU A 150 -11.04 -18.32 9.33
N SER A 151 -10.24 -18.98 10.17
CA SER A 151 -10.61 -20.28 10.75
C SER A 151 -11.77 -20.22 11.76
N ASN A 152 -12.05 -19.05 12.34
CA ASN A 152 -13.26 -18.82 13.16
C ASN A 152 -14.56 -18.89 12.34
N PHE A 153 -14.47 -18.84 11.01
CA PHE A 153 -15.59 -19.00 10.07
C PHE A 153 -15.44 -20.27 9.21
N GLU A 154 -14.64 -21.24 9.67
CA GLU A 154 -14.28 -22.49 8.96
C GLU A 154 -13.54 -22.30 7.62
N VAL A 155 -13.12 -21.07 7.30
CA VAL A 155 -12.40 -20.74 6.07
C VAL A 155 -10.92 -21.07 6.21
N ARG A 156 -10.36 -21.71 5.17
CA ARG A 156 -8.93 -22.03 5.11
C ARG A 156 -8.14 -20.87 4.49
N MET A 157 -6.92 -20.67 5.00
CA MET A 157 -5.93 -19.79 4.37
C MET A 157 -5.55 -20.33 2.97
N PRO A 158 -5.47 -19.50 1.92
CA PRO A 158 -5.13 -19.95 0.57
C PRO A 158 -3.62 -20.15 0.36
N GLU A 159 -3.26 -20.66 -0.82
CA GLU A 159 -1.87 -20.87 -1.27
C GLU A 159 -1.35 -19.78 -2.24
N ASN A 160 -2.23 -18.88 -2.69
CA ASN A 160 -1.91 -17.76 -3.59
C ASN A 160 -2.08 -16.41 -2.87
N TYR A 161 -1.14 -15.49 -3.10
CA TYR A 161 -1.02 -14.24 -2.36
C TYR A 161 -0.76 -13.04 -3.27
N ALA A 162 -1.32 -11.89 -2.91
CA ALA A 162 -0.94 -10.59 -3.47
C ALA A 162 -0.83 -9.59 -2.31
N VAL A 163 0.31 -8.93 -2.12
CA VAL A 163 0.53 -8.05 -0.96
C VAL A 163 1.09 -6.70 -1.38
N ALA A 164 0.40 -5.62 -1.04
CA ALA A 164 0.88 -4.27 -1.26
C ALA A 164 1.42 -3.66 0.04
N VAL A 165 2.60 -3.05 -0.06
CA VAL A 165 3.18 -2.21 0.99
C VAL A 165 3.76 -0.97 0.33
N GLN A 166 3.42 0.22 0.83
CA GLN A 166 4.05 1.44 0.33
C GLN A 166 5.55 1.46 0.65
N ASP A 167 6.42 1.56 -0.35
CA ASP A 167 7.87 1.59 -0.16
C ASP A 167 8.46 2.90 -0.73
N HIS A 168 9.22 3.60 0.12
CA HIS A 168 9.90 4.84 -0.26
C HIS A 168 11.29 4.61 -0.89
N GLY A 169 11.76 3.36 -0.88
CA GLY A 169 13.13 3.00 -1.20
C GLY A 169 14.10 3.30 -0.05
N ASN A 170 15.09 2.42 0.13
CA ASN A 170 16.16 2.59 1.10
C ASN A 170 17.16 3.69 0.66
N ALA A 171 17.16 4.82 1.36
CA ALA A 171 17.93 6.01 0.99
C ALA A 171 18.78 6.56 2.16
N PRO A 172 19.80 5.83 2.66
CA PRO A 172 20.52 6.18 3.88
C PRO A 172 21.20 7.56 3.84
N ASP A 173 21.60 8.01 2.65
CA ASP A 173 22.38 9.25 2.41
C ASP A 173 21.58 10.39 1.75
N LYS A 174 20.29 10.20 1.43
CA LYS A 174 19.44 11.23 0.80
C LYS A 174 18.03 11.26 1.40
N SER A 175 17.14 12.07 0.82
CA SER A 175 15.74 12.14 1.26
C SER A 175 14.94 10.99 0.66
N ASN A 176 14.36 10.12 1.50
CA ASN A 176 13.42 9.08 1.06
C ASN A 176 12.25 9.63 0.22
N ARG A 177 11.81 10.88 0.47
CA ARG A 177 10.77 11.54 -0.33
C ARG A 177 11.19 11.74 -1.79
N VAL A 178 12.45 12.10 -2.03
CA VAL A 178 13.02 12.23 -3.38
C VAL A 178 13.24 10.86 -4.01
N TYR A 179 13.79 9.90 -3.26
CA TYR A 179 14.07 8.56 -3.80
C TYR A 179 12.80 7.80 -4.20
N ARG A 180 11.74 7.92 -3.39
CA ARG A 180 10.37 7.51 -3.71
C ARG A 180 9.94 7.98 -5.11
N PHE A 181 10.21 9.25 -5.43
CA PHE A 181 9.84 9.82 -6.72
C PHE A 181 10.75 9.41 -7.87
N GLU A 182 12.05 9.23 -7.64
CA GLU A 182 12.95 8.64 -8.63
C GLU A 182 12.48 7.23 -9.05
N LEU A 183 12.08 6.41 -8.08
CA LEU A 183 11.60 5.04 -8.32
C LEU A 183 10.23 5.03 -9.03
N LEU A 184 9.28 5.87 -8.62
CA LEU A 184 8.00 6.02 -9.35
C LEU A 184 8.22 6.51 -10.80
N LYS A 185 9.14 7.45 -11.00
CA LYS A 185 9.53 7.95 -12.33
C LYS A 185 10.13 6.85 -13.20
N GLU A 186 10.99 5.99 -12.66
CA GLU A 186 11.57 4.87 -13.39
C GLU A 186 10.50 3.89 -13.90
N LEU A 187 9.50 3.55 -13.07
CA LEU A 187 8.41 2.65 -13.47
C LEU A 187 7.48 3.28 -14.52
N ILE A 188 7.26 4.60 -14.46
CA ILE A 188 6.52 5.36 -15.49
C ILE A 188 7.33 5.47 -16.79
N GLU A 189 8.64 5.69 -16.70
CA GLU A 189 9.51 5.72 -17.89
C GLU A 189 9.52 4.38 -18.64
N ASN A 190 9.63 3.27 -17.88
CA ASN A 190 9.62 1.89 -18.38
C ASN A 190 8.26 1.42 -18.95
N GLY A 191 7.24 2.28 -18.94
CA GLY A 191 5.96 2.04 -19.61
C GLY A 191 4.76 2.60 -18.86
N GLY A 192 4.82 2.62 -17.52
CA GLY A 192 3.73 3.06 -16.64
C GLY A 192 2.54 2.11 -16.56
N LYS A 193 2.61 0.92 -17.17
CA LYS A 193 1.54 -0.09 -17.13
C LYS A 193 1.55 -0.90 -15.84
N LEU A 194 0.46 -1.63 -15.55
CA LEU A 194 0.39 -2.58 -14.44
C LEU A 194 1.59 -3.54 -14.37
N GLU A 195 2.03 -4.09 -15.52
CA GLU A 195 3.18 -5.00 -15.64
C GLU A 195 4.50 -4.42 -15.09
N ASN A 196 4.63 -3.08 -15.03
CA ASN A 196 5.78 -2.37 -14.46
C ASN A 196 5.72 -2.21 -12.93
N PHE A 197 4.53 -2.30 -12.32
CA PHE A 197 4.30 -2.03 -10.89
C PHE A 197 4.07 -3.29 -10.04
N VAL A 198 4.06 -4.47 -10.65
CA VAL A 198 3.84 -5.75 -9.98
C VAL A 198 5.04 -6.69 -10.12
N PHE A 199 5.49 -7.23 -8.99
CA PHE A 199 6.73 -7.99 -8.88
C PHE A 199 6.48 -9.38 -8.28
N LEU A 200 7.07 -10.41 -8.89
CA LEU A 200 7.34 -11.70 -8.24
C LEU A 200 8.39 -11.51 -7.12
N PRO A 201 8.46 -12.40 -6.11
CA PRO A 201 9.43 -12.28 -5.01
C PRO A 201 10.88 -12.06 -5.45
N GLU A 202 11.29 -12.72 -6.53
CA GLU A 202 12.61 -12.64 -7.15
C GLU A 202 12.82 -11.36 -7.98
N GLU A 203 11.76 -10.75 -8.52
CA GLU A 203 11.81 -9.55 -9.35
C GLU A 203 11.90 -8.24 -8.54
N ILE A 204 11.48 -8.24 -7.26
CA ILE A 204 11.43 -7.04 -6.42
C ILE A 204 12.79 -6.30 -6.43
N PRO A 205 12.84 -5.05 -6.94
CA PRO A 205 14.05 -4.22 -6.95
C PRO A 205 14.69 -4.08 -5.57
N GLN A 206 16.04 -4.15 -5.52
CA GLN A 206 16.82 -4.05 -4.28
C GLN A 206 16.55 -2.76 -3.47
N ALA A 207 16.08 -1.71 -4.14
CA ALA A 207 15.66 -0.45 -3.51
C ALA A 207 14.51 -0.63 -2.51
N PHE A 208 13.53 -1.48 -2.84
CA PHE A 208 12.30 -1.68 -2.06
C PHE A 208 12.52 -2.67 -0.91
N THR A 209 13.26 -2.24 0.11
CA THR A 209 13.65 -3.11 1.24
C THR A 209 12.48 -3.51 2.13
N ARG A 210 11.42 -2.70 2.26
CA ARG A 210 10.18 -3.06 2.98
C ARG A 210 9.38 -4.09 2.18
N MET A 211 9.25 -3.89 0.86
CA MET A 211 8.59 -4.86 -0.02
C MET A 211 9.33 -6.20 -0.04
N LYS A 212 10.67 -6.18 -0.13
CA LYS A 212 11.49 -7.39 -0.08
C LYS A 212 11.38 -8.09 1.27
N ALA A 213 11.47 -7.35 2.38
CA ALA A 213 11.29 -7.87 3.73
C ALA A 213 9.92 -8.54 3.94
N GLN A 214 8.87 -7.97 3.36
CA GLN A 214 7.52 -8.55 3.36
C GLN A 214 7.45 -9.84 2.53
N ALA A 215 8.00 -9.87 1.32
CA ALA A 215 8.03 -11.06 0.49
C ALA A 215 8.82 -12.21 1.16
N ASP A 216 10.02 -11.91 1.66
CA ASP A 216 10.86 -12.83 2.42
C ASP A 216 10.14 -13.40 3.65
N SER A 217 9.40 -12.57 4.39
CA SER A 217 8.66 -13.00 5.59
C SER A 217 7.47 -13.89 5.23
N LEU A 218 6.72 -13.55 4.18
CA LEU A 218 5.61 -14.37 3.69
C LEU A 218 6.09 -15.75 3.26
N LEU A 219 7.10 -15.84 2.37
CA LEU A 219 7.59 -17.12 1.86
C LEU A 219 8.16 -18.02 2.97
N LYS A 220 8.82 -17.45 3.99
CA LYS A 220 9.30 -18.20 5.16
C LYS A 220 8.19 -18.71 6.07
N SER A 221 6.98 -18.13 5.99
CA SER A 221 5.81 -18.56 6.77
C SER A 221 4.97 -19.64 6.07
N THR A 222 5.04 -19.75 4.73
CA THR A 222 4.28 -20.75 3.98
C THR A 222 5.00 -22.09 3.91
N THR A 223 4.26 -23.19 4.10
CA THR A 223 4.76 -24.56 3.95
C THR A 223 4.68 -25.10 2.50
N VAL A 224 4.19 -24.30 1.56
CA VAL A 224 3.91 -24.70 0.18
C VAL A 224 5.11 -24.42 -0.71
N LEU A 225 5.70 -25.47 -1.29
CA LEU A 225 6.94 -25.39 -2.10
C LEU A 225 6.83 -24.54 -3.38
N LYS A 226 5.62 -24.11 -3.75
CA LYS A 226 5.33 -23.29 -4.93
C LYS A 226 4.23 -22.24 -4.65
N THR A 227 4.29 -21.59 -3.50
CA THR A 227 3.46 -20.41 -3.20
C THR A 227 3.53 -19.40 -4.35
N ARG A 228 2.40 -19.11 -5.00
CA ARG A 228 2.31 -18.03 -5.98
C ARG A 228 2.12 -16.72 -5.23
N ALA A 229 2.99 -15.74 -5.48
CA ALA A 229 2.94 -14.47 -4.77
C ALA A 229 3.27 -13.31 -5.72
N VAL A 230 2.56 -12.19 -5.59
CA VAL A 230 2.94 -10.91 -6.19
C VAL A 230 2.97 -9.79 -5.16
N PHE A 231 3.79 -8.77 -5.44
CA PHE A 231 3.98 -7.61 -4.58
C PHE A 231 3.84 -6.33 -5.40
N MET A 232 3.24 -5.31 -4.78
CA MET A 232 3.03 -3.99 -5.38
C MET A 232 3.26 -2.89 -4.34
N ASP A 233 3.38 -1.65 -4.82
CA ASP A 233 3.21 -0.50 -3.96
C ASP A 233 1.72 -0.14 -3.80
N THR A 234 1.31 0.20 -2.58
CA THR A 234 -0.08 0.60 -2.24
C THR A 234 -0.64 1.72 -3.11
N GLY A 235 0.20 2.67 -3.57
CA GLY A 235 -0.22 3.78 -4.43
C GLY A 235 -0.72 3.30 -5.80
N PRO A 236 0.17 2.74 -6.64
CA PRO A 236 -0.20 2.09 -7.91
C PRO A 236 -1.26 1.00 -7.75
N ALA A 237 -1.24 0.18 -6.70
CA ALA A 237 -2.28 -0.83 -6.46
C ALA A 237 -3.67 -0.19 -6.33
N ALA A 238 -3.82 0.86 -5.52
CA ALA A 238 -5.08 1.58 -5.39
C ALA A 238 -5.48 2.31 -6.69
N VAL A 239 -4.51 2.78 -7.49
CA VAL A 239 -4.77 3.37 -8.81
C VAL A 239 -5.36 2.34 -9.77
N PHE A 240 -4.65 1.22 -10.01
CA PHE A 240 -5.09 0.21 -10.96
C PHE A 240 -6.40 -0.48 -10.55
N GLY A 241 -6.65 -0.69 -9.26
CA GLY A 241 -7.92 -1.27 -8.81
C GLY A 241 -9.10 -0.31 -8.78
N ALA A 242 -8.88 1.01 -8.70
CA ALA A 242 -9.96 1.98 -8.91
C ALA A 242 -10.39 2.09 -10.38
N LEU A 243 -9.52 1.70 -11.34
CA LEU A 243 -9.88 1.53 -12.76
C LEU A 243 -10.75 0.30 -13.04
N VAL A 244 -10.96 -0.58 -12.05
CA VAL A 244 -11.86 -1.73 -12.13
C VAL A 244 -13.33 -1.33 -11.83
N ASP A 245 -13.57 -0.09 -11.39
CA ASP A 245 -14.93 0.47 -11.38
C ASP A 245 -15.36 0.80 -12.82
N PRO A 246 -16.52 0.31 -13.32
CA PRO A 246 -17.00 0.61 -14.69
C PRO A 246 -17.23 2.08 -15.03
N ALA A 247 -17.21 3.00 -14.05
CA ALA A 247 -17.19 4.45 -14.28
C ALA A 247 -15.81 5.02 -14.64
N ALA A 248 -14.74 4.20 -14.58
CA ALA A 248 -13.40 4.59 -15.02
C ALA A 248 -13.30 4.67 -16.55
N VAL A 249 -13.53 5.87 -17.10
CA VAL A 249 -13.37 6.13 -18.53
C VAL A 249 -12.05 6.89 -18.74
N GLN A 250 -11.12 6.30 -19.50
CA GLN A 250 -9.81 6.89 -19.78
C GLN A 250 -9.88 7.87 -20.97
N PRO A 251 -9.07 8.96 -21.00
CA PRO A 251 -8.07 9.36 -20.01
C PRO A 251 -8.71 9.71 -18.66
N ALA A 252 -8.19 9.15 -17.57
CA ALA A 252 -8.79 9.25 -16.24
C ALA A 252 -7.78 9.82 -15.24
N ILE A 253 -8.23 10.63 -14.29
CA ILE A 253 -7.44 10.95 -13.10
C ILE A 253 -7.90 10.04 -11.98
N VAL A 254 -6.99 9.32 -11.33
CA VAL A 254 -7.29 8.47 -10.18
C VAL A 254 -6.63 9.05 -8.94
N VAL A 255 -7.41 9.26 -7.88
CA VAL A 255 -6.96 9.93 -6.65
C VAL A 255 -7.23 9.04 -5.44
N ASN A 256 -6.17 8.45 -4.88
CA ASN A 256 -6.24 7.76 -3.59
C ASN A 256 -5.98 8.77 -2.46
N ILE A 257 -7.03 9.19 -1.77
CA ILE A 257 -6.94 10.03 -0.56
C ILE A 257 -6.73 9.10 0.64
N GLY A 258 -5.51 8.57 0.74
CA GLY A 258 -5.10 7.58 1.73
C GLY A 258 -4.89 8.17 3.13
N ASN A 259 -4.74 7.28 4.13
CA ASN A 259 -4.56 7.67 5.53
C ASN A 259 -3.30 8.55 5.76
N GLY A 260 -2.15 8.11 5.24
CA GLY A 260 -0.87 8.82 5.33
C GLY A 260 -0.57 9.72 4.12
N HIS A 261 -0.81 9.21 2.91
CA HIS A 261 -0.49 9.88 1.65
C HIS A 261 -1.71 10.01 0.73
N THR A 262 -1.81 11.15 0.05
CA THR A 262 -2.76 11.43 -1.02
C THR A 262 -2.00 11.36 -2.33
N LEU A 263 -2.39 10.45 -3.21
CA LEU A 263 -1.71 10.18 -4.48
C LEU A 263 -2.70 10.38 -5.62
N GLY A 264 -2.36 11.23 -6.58
CA GLY A 264 -3.12 11.47 -7.80
C GLY A 264 -2.33 11.02 -9.02
N ALA A 265 -2.94 10.25 -9.90
CA ALA A 265 -2.32 9.72 -11.12
C ALA A 265 -3.18 10.02 -12.34
N LEU A 266 -2.59 10.52 -13.42
CA LEU A 266 -3.20 10.53 -14.74
C LEU A 266 -2.96 9.17 -15.40
N VAL A 267 -4.02 8.54 -15.87
CA VAL A 267 -3.99 7.24 -16.55
C VAL A 267 -4.58 7.37 -17.96
N ASN A 268 -3.84 6.90 -18.96
CA ASN A 268 -4.29 6.79 -20.33
C ASN A 268 -3.76 5.47 -20.95
N GLU A 269 -4.55 4.80 -21.79
CA GLU A 269 -4.19 3.51 -22.42
C GLU A 269 -3.69 2.45 -21.39
N ASN A 270 -4.29 2.44 -20.19
CA ASN A 270 -3.89 1.62 -19.04
C ASN A 270 -2.44 1.84 -18.54
N ARG A 271 -1.88 3.02 -18.83
CA ARG A 271 -0.57 3.49 -18.36
C ARG A 271 -0.76 4.69 -17.41
N ILE A 272 -0.10 4.68 -16.26
CA ILE A 272 0.13 5.89 -15.47
C ILE A 272 1.12 6.76 -16.24
N THR A 273 0.69 7.94 -16.69
CA THR A 273 1.52 8.87 -17.49
C THR A 273 1.97 10.11 -16.72
N ALA A 274 1.29 10.44 -15.63
CA ALA A 274 1.70 11.47 -14.67
C ALA A 274 1.24 11.09 -13.26
N ILE A 275 1.96 11.55 -12.23
CA ILE A 275 1.67 11.24 -10.82
C ILE A 275 2.10 12.37 -9.88
N PHE A 276 1.35 12.61 -8.81
CA PHE A 276 1.80 13.35 -7.62
C PHE A 276 1.54 12.52 -6.35
N GLU A 277 2.35 12.71 -5.31
CA GLU A 277 2.13 12.11 -3.99
C GLU A 277 2.42 13.15 -2.89
N HIS A 278 1.48 13.31 -1.95
CA HIS A 278 1.53 14.32 -0.88
C HIS A 278 1.17 13.71 0.48
N HIS A 279 1.56 14.32 1.60
CA HIS A 279 1.05 13.90 2.91
C HIS A 279 -0.42 14.31 3.09
N SER A 280 -1.30 13.36 3.42
CA SER A 280 -2.75 13.59 3.68
C SER A 280 -3.05 14.33 4.99
N SER A 281 -2.03 14.89 5.63
CA SER A 281 -2.15 15.81 6.78
C SER A 281 -1.79 17.25 6.41
N LEU A 282 -1.34 17.48 5.18
CA LEU A 282 -0.97 18.78 4.61
C LEU A 282 -1.69 19.05 3.26
N MET A 283 -2.62 18.16 2.89
CA MET A 283 -3.49 18.27 1.72
C MET A 283 -4.88 18.73 2.17
N ASP A 284 -5.51 19.59 1.37
CA ASP A 284 -6.81 20.21 1.62
C ASP A 284 -7.68 20.20 0.34
N PRO A 285 -8.97 20.53 0.42
CA PRO A 285 -9.88 20.41 -0.72
C PRO A 285 -9.64 21.40 -1.86
N GLU A 286 -9.03 22.56 -1.61
CA GLU A 286 -8.75 23.55 -2.65
C GLU A 286 -7.47 23.17 -3.41
N LYS A 287 -6.40 22.87 -2.66
CA LYS A 287 -5.13 22.38 -3.17
C LYS A 287 -5.29 21.09 -3.98
N LEU A 288 -6.10 20.15 -3.50
CA LEU A 288 -6.31 18.88 -4.21
C LEU A 288 -6.98 19.10 -5.58
N GLN A 289 -7.98 19.97 -5.64
CA GLN A 289 -8.66 20.31 -6.90
C GLN A 289 -7.73 21.06 -7.87
N ASP A 290 -6.84 21.91 -7.36
CA ASP A 290 -5.82 22.57 -8.17
C ASP A 290 -4.81 21.57 -8.77
N TYR A 291 -4.29 20.67 -7.93
CA TYR A 291 -3.32 19.65 -8.34
C TYR A 291 -3.92 18.65 -9.34
N ILE A 292 -5.20 18.28 -9.19
CA ILE A 292 -5.94 17.45 -10.15
C ILE A 292 -5.92 18.06 -11.55
N ILE A 293 -6.26 19.35 -11.68
CA ILE A 293 -6.29 20.04 -12.97
C ILE A 293 -4.86 20.18 -13.53
N ARG A 294 -3.93 20.69 -12.72
CA ARG A 294 -2.56 20.98 -13.15
C ARG A 294 -1.72 19.74 -13.47
N LEU A 295 -2.03 18.59 -12.88
CA LEU A 295 -1.44 17.31 -13.28
C LEU A 295 -1.85 16.94 -14.72
N ALA A 296 -3.14 17.07 -15.05
CA ALA A 296 -3.66 16.74 -16.38
C ALA A 296 -3.25 17.74 -17.47
N ASP A 297 -3.09 19.02 -17.12
CA ASP A 297 -2.54 20.05 -17.99
C ASP A 297 -1.00 19.99 -18.13
N GLY A 298 -0.32 19.15 -17.34
CA GLY A 298 1.13 18.97 -17.40
C GLY A 298 1.95 20.12 -16.78
N VAL A 299 1.36 20.87 -15.84
CA VAL A 299 1.94 22.09 -15.24
C VAL A 299 2.07 22.02 -13.70
N LEU A 300 2.08 20.81 -13.12
CA LEU A 300 2.36 20.55 -11.71
C LEU A 300 3.83 20.11 -11.54
N GLY A 301 4.67 20.98 -11.00
CA GLY A 301 6.11 20.75 -10.85
C GLY A 301 6.47 19.84 -9.67
N PHE A 302 7.70 19.31 -9.67
CA PHE A 302 8.19 18.48 -8.57
C PHE A 302 8.42 19.30 -7.30
N GLU A 303 9.08 20.45 -7.45
CA GLU A 303 9.57 21.30 -6.37
C GLU A 303 8.42 21.87 -5.53
N GLU A 304 7.36 22.38 -6.16
CA GLU A 304 6.22 22.97 -5.45
C GLU A 304 5.52 21.95 -4.53
N VAL A 305 5.34 20.71 -5.02
CA VAL A 305 4.71 19.63 -4.26
C VAL A 305 5.65 19.08 -3.18
N PHE A 306 6.96 19.16 -3.39
CA PHE A 306 7.96 18.73 -2.39
C PHE A 306 8.15 19.75 -1.25
N ASP A 307 8.17 21.04 -1.56
CA ASP A 307 8.41 22.14 -0.62
C ASP A 307 7.16 22.49 0.21
N ASP A 308 5.95 22.33 -0.35
CA ASP A 308 4.67 22.31 0.40
C ASP A 308 4.53 21.09 1.34
N GLY A 309 5.51 20.19 1.30
CA GLY A 309 5.66 19.09 2.25
C GLY A 309 5.23 17.72 1.74
N GLY A 310 4.86 17.58 0.46
CA GLY A 310 4.58 16.31 -0.20
C GLY A 310 5.82 15.50 -0.56
N HIS A 311 5.71 14.55 -1.47
CA HIS A 311 6.83 13.76 -2.00
C HIS A 311 7.30 14.29 -3.36
N GLY A 312 6.39 14.90 -4.14
CA GLY A 312 6.68 15.52 -5.43
C GLY A 312 5.58 15.28 -6.46
N ALA A 313 5.86 15.69 -7.69
CA ALA A 313 5.10 15.33 -8.89
C ALA A 313 6.03 14.98 -10.05
N TYR A 314 5.54 14.17 -10.99
CA TYR A 314 6.23 13.82 -12.22
C TYR A 314 5.22 13.60 -13.36
N ILE A 315 5.52 14.17 -14.53
CA ILE A 315 4.72 14.06 -15.75
C ILE A 315 5.63 13.53 -16.86
N LYS A 316 5.21 12.42 -17.50
CA LYS A 316 5.79 11.91 -18.75
C LYS A 316 4.95 12.36 -19.95
N GLU A 317 3.64 12.09 -19.90
CA GLU A 317 2.67 12.51 -20.91
C GLU A 317 1.42 13.08 -20.21
N ALA A 318 0.90 14.20 -20.74
CA ALA A 318 -0.28 14.91 -20.25
C ALA A 318 -1.25 15.16 -21.41
N CYS A 319 -2.56 15.11 -21.15
CA CYS A 319 -3.60 15.19 -22.19
C CYS A 319 -4.38 16.53 -22.20
N GLY A 320 -4.19 17.38 -21.20
CA GLY A 320 -5.06 18.53 -20.92
C GLY A 320 -6.29 18.12 -20.12
N PHE A 321 -6.65 18.89 -19.10
CA PHE A 321 -7.76 18.55 -18.20
C PHE A 321 -9.10 18.38 -18.92
N GLU A 322 -9.35 19.14 -19.99
CA GLU A 322 -10.55 19.01 -20.82
C GLU A 322 -10.72 17.59 -21.39
N GLN A 323 -9.62 16.94 -21.79
CA GLN A 323 -9.61 15.61 -22.39
C GLN A 323 -9.81 14.47 -21.38
N VAL A 324 -9.71 14.74 -20.07
CA VAL A 324 -10.03 13.77 -19.02
C VAL A 324 -11.52 13.41 -19.06
N HIS A 325 -11.85 12.13 -19.02
CA HIS A 325 -13.22 11.62 -19.11
C HIS A 325 -13.81 11.26 -17.74
N SER A 326 -13.02 10.76 -16.77
CA SER A 326 -13.46 10.65 -15.37
C SER A 326 -12.36 10.96 -14.33
N ILE A 327 -12.81 11.29 -13.12
CA ILE A 327 -11.97 11.59 -11.94
C ILE A 327 -12.39 10.64 -10.82
N MET A 328 -11.64 9.55 -10.67
CA MET A 328 -11.93 8.42 -9.81
C MET A 328 -11.32 8.63 -8.42
N VAL A 329 -12.12 8.98 -7.43
CA VAL A 329 -11.65 9.21 -6.04
C VAL A 329 -11.86 7.97 -5.19
N THR A 330 -10.79 7.50 -4.55
CA THR A 330 -10.80 6.37 -3.61
C THR A 330 -10.06 6.75 -2.31
N GLY A 331 -10.06 5.84 -1.34
CA GLY A 331 -9.34 5.96 -0.09
C GLY A 331 -10.17 6.48 1.08
N PRO A 332 -9.75 6.17 2.33
CA PRO A 332 -10.54 6.41 3.54
C PRO A 332 -10.74 7.90 3.88
N LYS A 333 -9.94 8.82 3.34
CA LYS A 333 -10.10 10.28 3.53
C LYS A 333 -10.85 10.98 2.39
N ARG A 334 -11.58 10.24 1.53
CA ARG A 334 -12.42 10.80 0.46
C ARG A 334 -13.43 11.87 0.92
N GLU A 335 -13.74 11.93 2.22
CA GLU A 335 -14.54 13.00 2.84
C GLU A 335 -14.02 14.42 2.58
N MET A 336 -12.74 14.56 2.20
CA MET A 336 -12.13 15.79 1.70
C MET A 336 -12.85 16.38 0.46
N LEU A 337 -13.51 15.53 -0.35
CA LEU A 337 -14.31 15.94 -1.51
C LEU A 337 -15.78 15.54 -1.37
N GLU A 338 -16.08 14.40 -0.75
CA GLU A 338 -17.44 13.84 -0.59
C GLU A 338 -18.39 14.70 0.27
N LYS A 339 -17.84 15.62 1.09
CA LYS A 339 -18.61 16.53 1.96
C LYS A 339 -18.71 17.96 1.46
N LEU A 340 -18.10 18.27 0.31
CA LEU A 340 -18.19 19.59 -0.31
C LEU A 340 -19.59 19.78 -0.95
N GLN A 341 -20.06 21.03 -0.97
CA GLN A 341 -21.23 21.42 -1.75
C GLN A 341 -20.86 21.62 -3.23
N ASP A 342 -21.85 21.57 -4.14
CA ASP A 342 -21.65 21.78 -5.59
C ASP A 342 -21.02 23.14 -5.98
N LEU A 343 -21.01 24.09 -5.04
CA LEU A 343 -20.39 25.41 -5.15
C LEU A 343 -18.93 25.46 -4.66
N GLU A 344 -18.50 24.46 -3.89
CA GLU A 344 -17.13 24.30 -3.35
C GLU A 344 -16.29 23.36 -4.23
N ILE A 345 -16.94 22.58 -5.11
CA ILE A 345 -16.28 21.77 -6.15
C ILE A 345 -16.17 22.60 -7.44
N ARG A 346 -14.96 22.70 -8.01
CA ARG A 346 -14.69 23.32 -9.32
C ARG A 346 -15.60 22.65 -10.37
N GLN A 347 -16.32 23.45 -11.15
CA GLN A 347 -17.39 23.00 -12.05
C GLN A 347 -16.91 22.10 -13.21
N GLU A 348 -15.61 22.11 -13.46
CA GLU A 348 -14.88 21.31 -14.43
C GLU A 348 -14.55 19.91 -13.84
N ILE A 349 -14.36 19.82 -12.51
CA ILE A 349 -14.18 18.57 -11.76
C ILE A 349 -15.53 17.91 -11.46
N SER A 350 -16.51 18.68 -10.96
CA SER A 350 -17.83 18.18 -10.53
C SER A 350 -18.50 17.27 -11.58
N LYS A 351 -18.42 17.63 -12.87
CA LYS A 351 -19.01 16.88 -14.00
C LYS A 351 -18.31 15.57 -14.34
N LYS A 352 -17.10 15.34 -13.81
CA LYS A 352 -16.23 14.19 -14.07
C LYS A 352 -16.00 13.33 -12.82
N LEU A 353 -16.39 13.81 -11.64
CA LEU A 353 -16.10 13.22 -10.34
C LEU A 353 -16.95 11.97 -10.05
N HIS A 354 -16.28 10.88 -9.68
CA HIS A 354 -16.91 9.64 -9.23
C HIS A 354 -16.13 9.04 -8.05
N PHE A 355 -16.83 8.57 -7.02
CA PHE A 355 -16.20 7.88 -5.88
C PHE A 355 -16.11 6.38 -6.19
N ALA A 356 -14.89 5.92 -6.51
CA ALA A 356 -14.64 4.60 -7.04
C ALA A 356 -15.02 3.50 -6.04
N ALA A 357 -15.92 2.60 -6.44
CA ALA A 357 -16.38 1.46 -5.67
C ALA A 357 -16.33 0.17 -6.52
N PRO A 358 -15.12 -0.29 -6.95
CA PRO A 358 -14.96 -1.55 -7.67
C PRO A 358 -15.64 -2.70 -6.90
N PHE A 359 -16.52 -3.44 -7.59
CA PHE A 359 -17.40 -4.47 -7.03
C PHE A 359 -18.13 -4.04 -5.73
N GLY A 360 -18.52 -2.75 -5.66
CA GLY A 360 -19.22 -2.16 -4.52
C GLY A 360 -18.33 -1.79 -3.32
N SER A 361 -17.01 -2.00 -3.36
CA SER A 361 -16.13 -1.85 -2.19
C SER A 361 -14.94 -0.92 -2.44
N MET A 362 -15.15 0.39 -2.23
CA MET A 362 -14.13 1.44 -2.34
C MET A 362 -12.86 1.15 -1.52
N MET A 363 -12.99 0.65 -0.29
CA MET A 363 -11.84 0.33 0.57
C MET A 363 -10.95 -0.80 0.01
N LEU A 364 -11.43 -1.56 -0.98
CA LEU A 364 -10.68 -2.63 -1.63
C LEU A 364 -10.05 -2.23 -2.96
N SER A 365 -10.00 -0.94 -3.33
CA SER A 365 -9.28 -0.51 -4.54
C SER A 365 -7.84 -1.05 -4.58
N GLY A 366 -7.08 -1.01 -3.47
CA GLY A 366 -5.76 -1.63 -3.41
C GLY A 366 -5.77 -3.14 -3.67
N CYS A 367 -6.74 -3.85 -3.10
CA CYS A 367 -6.90 -5.30 -3.27
C CYS A 367 -7.29 -5.73 -4.69
N PHE A 368 -8.10 -4.93 -5.40
CA PHE A 368 -8.46 -5.24 -6.79
C PHE A 368 -7.31 -4.92 -7.77
N GLY A 369 -6.48 -3.92 -7.49
CA GLY A 369 -5.24 -3.70 -8.24
C GLY A 369 -4.22 -4.81 -8.01
N LEU A 370 -4.08 -5.27 -6.77
CA LEU A 370 -3.31 -6.46 -6.41
C LEU A 370 -3.82 -7.73 -7.11
N LEU A 371 -5.13 -7.93 -7.18
CA LEU A 371 -5.74 -9.08 -7.86
C LEU A 371 -5.53 -9.01 -9.38
N ALA A 372 -5.63 -7.83 -9.99
CA ALA A 372 -5.27 -7.61 -11.38
C ALA A 372 -3.78 -7.91 -11.63
N GLY A 373 -2.88 -7.41 -10.77
CA GLY A 373 -1.44 -7.67 -10.86
C GLY A 373 -1.08 -9.15 -10.66
N PHE A 374 -1.83 -9.88 -9.83
CA PHE A 374 -1.68 -11.33 -9.69
C PHE A 374 -2.04 -12.05 -11.00
N LEU A 375 -3.14 -11.66 -11.64
CA LEU A 375 -3.59 -12.25 -12.91
C LEU A 375 -2.70 -11.84 -14.10
N GLU A 376 -2.00 -10.70 -14.03
CA GLU A 376 -0.97 -10.33 -15.01
C GLU A 376 0.23 -11.29 -14.96
N LYS A 377 0.73 -11.61 -13.75
CA LYS A 377 1.88 -12.53 -13.57
C LYS A 377 1.50 -14.01 -13.62
N TYR A 378 0.25 -14.35 -13.29
CA TYR A 378 -0.29 -15.71 -13.28
C TYR A 378 -1.63 -15.77 -14.05
N PRO A 379 -1.60 -15.60 -15.39
CA PRO A 379 -2.82 -15.47 -16.19
C PRO A 379 -3.66 -16.75 -16.22
N GLU A 380 -4.96 -16.59 -15.95
CA GLU A 380 -5.99 -17.60 -16.14
C GLU A 380 -7.00 -17.06 -17.19
N PRO A 381 -7.19 -17.71 -18.36
CA PRO A 381 -7.89 -17.12 -19.50
C PRO A 381 -9.36 -16.72 -19.29
N SER A 382 -9.98 -17.19 -18.21
CA SER A 382 -11.40 -16.94 -17.87
C SER A 382 -11.65 -15.62 -17.11
N ILE A 383 -10.59 -14.98 -16.56
CA ILE A 383 -10.70 -13.85 -15.66
C ILE A 383 -9.96 -12.63 -16.22
N LYS A 384 -10.66 -11.50 -16.38
CA LYS A 384 -10.07 -10.18 -16.66
C LYS A 384 -10.72 -9.14 -15.77
N LEU A 385 -9.92 -8.29 -15.12
CA LEU A 385 -10.39 -7.25 -14.20
C LEU A 385 -10.22 -5.84 -14.76
N ILE A 386 -9.10 -5.57 -15.43
CA ILE A 386 -8.88 -4.31 -16.17
C ILE A 386 -9.16 -4.58 -17.65
N ASN A 387 -9.91 -3.68 -18.27
CA ASN A 387 -10.16 -3.71 -19.71
C ASN A 387 -8.99 -3.04 -20.44
N HIS A 388 -8.30 -3.80 -21.30
CA HIS A 388 -7.25 -3.27 -22.19
C HIS A 388 -7.82 -2.43 -23.33
#